data_AF-A0A833D2W7-F1
#
_entry.id   AF-A0A833D2W7-F1
#
_cell.length_a   1.000
_cell.length_b   1.000
_cell.length_c   1.000
_cell.angle_alpha   90.00
_cell.angle_beta   90.00
_cell.angle_gamma   90.00
#
_symmetry.space_group_name_H-M   'P 1'
#
loop_
_entity.id
_entity.type
_entity.pdbx_description
1 polymer ?
#
loop_
_entity_poly.entity_id
_entity_poly.type
_entity_poly.pdbx_seq_one_letter_code
_entity_poly.pdbx_strand_id
1 'polypeptide(L)'
;MQDDRFSVPSDNVYYLEQLYLLYLEKPELVDSSWQEIFKSVEENRSDIVKDLLGASWNPREFKEVQDEDSSKKTLSEKDKKPSAGINPDHVRLLLAKDRLSNAYRRYGHTLAQLDPLKLSEPVGHVELDPSYYGLSETDLDRALPEGAIEAGST
;
A
#
# COMPACT_ATOMS: atom_id res chain seq x y z
N MET A 1 -13.15 24.56 1.28
CA MET A 1 -13.47 23.14 1.04
C MET A 1 -12.61 22.30 1.97
N GLN A 2 -13.14 21.24 2.58
CA GLN A 2 -12.36 20.33 3.43
C GLN A 2 -11.45 19.41 2.57
N ASP A 3 -10.26 19.10 3.08
CA ASP A 3 -9.32 18.13 2.48
C ASP A 3 -9.58 16.70 3.03
N ASP A 4 -10.42 15.93 2.36
CA ASP A 4 -10.71 14.51 2.69
C ASP A 4 -9.62 13.53 2.20
N ARG A 5 -8.35 13.94 2.18
CA ARG A 5 -7.29 13.19 1.48
C ARG A 5 -6.74 11.95 2.21
N PHE A 6 -7.18 11.70 3.45
CA PHE A 6 -6.91 10.46 4.20
C PHE A 6 -8.10 10.05 5.07
N SER A 7 -9.31 10.00 4.49
CA SER A 7 -10.44 9.33 5.14
C SER A 7 -10.24 7.81 5.09
N VAL A 8 -9.53 7.26 6.08
CA VAL A 8 -9.75 5.87 6.50
C VAL A 8 -11.25 5.75 6.81
N PRO A 9 -11.98 4.76 6.27
CA PRO A 9 -13.40 4.60 6.55
C PRO A 9 -13.62 4.62 8.06
N SER A 10 -14.36 5.62 8.56
CA SER A 10 -14.56 5.87 9.99
C SER A 10 -15.00 4.63 10.75
N ASP A 11 -15.78 3.80 10.06
CA ASP A 11 -16.42 2.60 10.56
C ASP A 11 -15.38 1.53 10.94
N ASN A 12 -14.29 1.41 10.16
CA ASN A 12 -13.18 0.52 10.50
C ASN A 12 -12.40 1.03 11.72
N VAL A 13 -12.22 2.34 11.84
CA VAL A 13 -11.52 2.96 12.99
C VAL A 13 -12.33 2.78 14.26
N TYR A 14 -13.64 3.04 14.20
CA TYR A 14 -14.57 2.88 15.32
C TYR A 14 -14.70 1.41 15.77
N TYR A 15 -14.74 0.46 14.82
CA TYR A 15 -14.71 -0.96 15.15
C TYR A 15 -13.43 -1.36 15.88
N LEU A 16 -12.26 -0.89 15.43
CA LEU A 16 -10.97 -1.16 16.08
C LEU A 16 -10.88 -0.54 17.49
N GLU A 17 -11.43 0.67 17.68
CA GLU A 17 -11.52 1.31 19.00
C GLU A 17 -12.38 0.47 19.96
N GLN A 18 -13.57 0.05 19.54
CA GLN A 18 -14.44 -0.82 20.33
C GLN A 18 -13.77 -2.17 20.67
N LEU A 19 -13.09 -2.77 19.70
CA LEU A 19 -12.39 -4.04 19.87
C LEU A 19 -11.22 -3.93 20.87
N TYR A 20 -10.49 -2.82 20.85
CA TYR A 20 -9.42 -2.55 21.80
C TYR A 20 -9.93 -2.24 23.21
N LEU A 21 -11.06 -1.52 23.34
CA LEU A 21 -11.72 -1.32 24.64
C LEU A 21 -12.17 -2.65 25.26
N LEU A 22 -12.73 -3.57 24.45
CA LEU A 22 -13.07 -4.92 24.90
C LEU A 22 -11.84 -5.72 25.33
N TYR A 23 -10.71 -5.59 24.62
CA TYR A 23 -9.44 -6.24 24.99
C TYR A 23 -8.94 -5.76 26.37
N LEU A 24 -9.04 -4.47 26.67
CA LEU A 24 -8.64 -3.90 27.96
C LEU A 24 -9.54 -4.33 29.13
N GLU A 25 -10.85 -4.50 28.91
CA GLU A 25 -11.76 -4.99 29.95
C GLU A 25 -11.67 -6.51 30.15
N LYS A 26 -11.69 -7.28 29.06
CA LYS A 26 -11.84 -8.75 29.04
C LYS A 26 -11.12 -9.33 27.81
N PRO A 27 -9.80 -9.58 27.89
CA PRO A 27 -9.05 -10.11 26.75
C PRO A 27 -9.59 -11.44 26.24
N GLU A 28 -10.14 -12.29 27.12
CA GLU A 28 -10.76 -13.59 26.80
C GLU A 28 -11.95 -13.51 25.83
N LEU A 29 -12.58 -12.34 25.65
CA LEU A 29 -13.69 -12.14 24.71
C LEU A 29 -13.22 -11.71 23.30
N VAL A 30 -11.95 -11.37 23.14
CA VAL A 30 -11.34 -10.96 21.87
C VAL A 30 -10.64 -12.18 21.26
N ASP A 31 -10.73 -12.33 19.94
CA ASP A 31 -10.09 -13.43 19.21
C ASP A 31 -8.57 -13.46 19.44
N SER A 32 -7.98 -14.66 19.50
CA SER A 32 -6.57 -14.84 19.81
C SER A 32 -5.63 -14.14 18.84
N SER A 33 -6.00 -14.02 17.56
CA SER A 33 -5.20 -13.27 16.57
C SER A 33 -5.10 -11.78 16.93
N TRP A 34 -6.20 -11.17 17.40
CA TRP A 34 -6.23 -9.79 17.86
C TRP A 34 -5.55 -9.60 19.21
N GLN A 35 -5.64 -10.57 20.13
CA GLN A 35 -4.87 -10.53 21.38
C GLN A 35 -3.36 -10.49 21.11
N GLU A 36 -2.85 -11.32 20.19
CA GLU A 36 -1.43 -11.32 19.80
C GLU A 36 -1.01 -9.98 19.19
N ILE A 37 -1.84 -9.41 18.29
CA ILE A 37 -1.60 -8.10 17.69
C ILE A 37 -1.53 -7.01 18.77
N PHE A 38 -2.55 -6.86 19.62
CA PHE A 38 -2.57 -5.81 20.65
C PHE A 38 -1.41 -5.94 21.65
N LYS A 39 -1.09 -7.17 22.08
CA LYS A 39 0.08 -7.44 22.93
C LYS A 39 1.38 -7.03 22.26
N SER A 40 1.56 -7.34 20.98
CA SER A 40 2.76 -6.94 20.21
C SER A 40 2.86 -5.41 20.05
N VAL A 41 1.73 -4.71 19.95
CA VAL A 41 1.66 -3.24 19.87
C VAL A 41 2.01 -2.60 21.21
N GLU A 42 1.58 -3.17 22.34
CA GLU A 42 1.96 -2.69 23.68
C GLU A 42 3.46 -2.90 23.96
N GLU A 43 4.00 -4.07 23.63
CA GLU A 43 5.43 -4.40 23.82
C GLU A 43 6.34 -3.51 22.95
N ASN A 44 5.96 -3.27 21.68
CA ASN A 44 6.74 -2.47 20.74
C ASN A 44 6.31 -0.99 20.65
N ARG A 45 5.44 -0.52 21.57
CA ARG A 45 4.83 0.82 21.52
C ARG A 45 5.87 1.94 21.35
N SER A 46 7.01 1.82 22.03
CA SER A 46 8.07 2.84 21.98
C SER A 46 8.75 2.92 20.61
N ASP A 47 8.81 1.83 19.85
CA ASP A 47 9.43 1.77 18.52
C ASP A 47 8.42 2.13 17.43
N ILE A 48 7.16 1.70 17.56
CA ILE A 48 6.05 2.18 16.71
C ILE A 48 5.93 3.71 16.79
N VAL A 49 6.04 4.29 17.99
CA VAL A 49 6.01 5.75 18.16
C VAL A 49 7.24 6.44 17.53
N LYS A 50 8.43 5.83 17.55
CA LYS A 50 9.62 6.37 16.85
C LYS A 50 9.46 6.33 15.33
N ASP A 51 8.87 5.24 14.81
CA ASP A 51 8.64 5.07 13.38
C ASP A 51 7.57 6.07 12.88
N LEU A 52 6.43 6.16 13.59
CA LEU A 52 5.33 7.08 13.29
C LEU A 52 5.70 8.57 13.43
N LEU A 53 6.54 8.93 14.41
CA LEU A 53 7.03 10.31 14.56
C LEU A 53 8.18 10.64 13.58
N GLY A 54 8.75 9.62 12.95
CA GLY A 54 9.98 9.68 12.18
C GLY A 54 11.24 9.77 13.06
N ALA A 55 12.36 9.31 12.53
CA ALA A 55 13.66 9.47 13.20
C ALA A 55 13.98 10.96 13.44
N SER A 56 14.51 11.28 14.62
CA SER A 56 14.73 12.67 15.09
C SER A 56 15.73 13.51 14.27
N TRP A 57 16.39 12.91 13.28
CA TRP A 57 17.27 13.59 12.34
C TRP A 57 16.57 13.98 11.02
N ASN A 58 15.35 13.51 10.76
CA ASN A 58 14.56 13.94 9.61
C ASN A 58 14.01 15.35 9.88
N PRO A 59 14.51 16.41 9.23
CA PRO A 59 14.01 17.75 9.46
C PRO A 59 12.59 17.83 8.92
N ARG A 60 11.64 18.38 9.69
CA ARG A 60 10.29 18.67 9.19
C ARG A 60 10.33 19.92 8.30
N GLU A 61 10.95 19.79 7.13
CA GLU A 61 10.79 20.75 6.05
C GLU A 61 9.40 20.57 5.45
N PHE A 62 8.50 21.51 5.73
CA PHE A 62 7.37 21.77 4.83
C PHE A 62 7.96 22.27 3.51
N LYS A 63 8.27 21.35 2.60
CA LYS A 63 8.73 21.66 1.25
C LYS A 63 7.66 21.26 0.24
N GLU A 64 7.22 22.28 -0.49
CA GLU A 64 6.40 22.17 -1.68
C GLU A 64 7.14 21.32 -2.73
N VAL A 65 6.39 20.50 -3.47
CA VAL A 65 6.95 19.46 -4.34
C VAL A 65 7.80 20.06 -5.46
N GLN A 66 9.07 19.67 -5.53
CA GLN A 66 9.80 19.54 -6.78
C GLN A 66 10.60 18.24 -6.77
N ASP A 67 10.50 17.49 -7.86
CA ASP A 67 11.29 16.30 -8.14
C ASP A 67 12.79 16.65 -8.20
N GLU A 68 13.65 15.74 -7.71
CA GLU A 68 14.87 15.31 -8.39
C GLU A 68 15.49 14.10 -7.67
N ASP A 69 16.23 13.27 -8.42
CA ASP A 69 16.75 11.96 -7.99
C ASP A 69 17.77 12.05 -6.82
N SER A 70 17.74 11.07 -5.91
CA SER A 70 18.71 10.94 -4.80
C SER A 70 18.86 9.50 -4.27
N SER A 71 19.21 8.55 -5.13
CA SER A 71 19.71 7.24 -4.71
C SER A 71 21.14 7.29 -4.13
N LYS A 72 21.34 6.98 -2.83
CA LYS A 72 22.43 6.14 -2.22
C LYS A 72 22.75 6.42 -0.74
N LYS A 73 22.64 5.38 0.12
CA LYS A 73 23.66 4.82 1.06
C LYS A 73 23.01 3.71 1.95
N THR A 74 23.41 2.43 1.88
CA THR A 74 24.49 1.75 2.65
C THR A 74 24.42 1.97 4.17
N LEU A 75 24.54 1.02 5.11
CA LEU A 75 24.83 -0.44 5.14
C LEU A 75 23.76 -1.12 6.07
N SER A 76 23.76 -2.39 6.51
CA SER A 76 24.78 -3.46 6.57
C SER A 76 24.14 -4.88 6.64
N GLU A 77 24.98 -5.91 6.52
CA GLU A 77 24.63 -7.34 6.48
C GLU A 77 24.77 -8.03 7.85
N LYS A 78 23.78 -8.85 8.26
CA LYS A 78 23.99 -10.00 9.18
C LYS A 78 22.82 -10.99 9.26
N ASP A 79 23.08 -12.21 8.81
CA ASP A 79 22.52 -13.50 9.25
C ASP A 79 21.11 -13.55 9.87
N LYS A 80 20.11 -14.00 9.08
CA LYS A 80 19.04 -14.91 9.51
C LYS A 80 18.34 -15.55 8.30
N LYS A 81 17.77 -16.74 8.54
CA LYS A 81 17.08 -17.61 7.56
C LYS A 81 16.01 -16.84 6.75
N PRO A 82 15.67 -17.29 5.52
CA PRO A 82 14.61 -16.68 4.73
C PRO A 82 13.24 -16.95 5.36
N SER A 83 12.85 -16.08 6.29
CA SER A 83 11.51 -15.52 6.22
C SER A 83 11.35 -14.92 4.83
N ALA A 84 10.19 -15.09 4.20
CA ALA A 84 9.88 -14.44 2.93
C ALA A 84 9.72 -12.94 3.18
N GLY A 85 10.85 -12.25 3.34
CA GLY A 85 10.93 -10.81 3.46
C GLY A 85 10.19 -10.21 2.29
N ILE A 86 9.16 -9.44 2.60
CA ILE A 86 8.34 -8.75 1.61
C ILE A 86 9.28 -7.77 0.88
N ASN A 87 9.79 -8.17 -0.29
CA ASN A 87 10.65 -7.30 -1.08
C ASN A 87 9.87 -6.02 -1.39
N PRO A 88 10.43 -4.82 -1.12
CA PRO A 88 9.71 -3.56 -1.33
C PRO A 88 9.27 -3.41 -2.80
N ASP A 89 10.08 -3.92 -3.74
CA ASP A 89 9.73 -4.08 -5.14
C ASP A 89 8.41 -4.83 -5.36
N HIS A 90 8.20 -5.98 -4.70
CA HIS A 90 6.97 -6.75 -4.87
C HIS A 90 5.74 -5.98 -4.35
N VAL A 91 5.88 -5.21 -3.27
CA VAL A 91 4.80 -4.31 -2.78
C VAL A 91 4.51 -3.22 -3.79
N ARG A 92 5.55 -2.58 -4.34
CA ARG A 92 5.43 -1.56 -5.39
C ARG A 92 4.66 -2.11 -6.60
N LEU A 93 5.03 -3.30 -7.06
CA LEU A 93 4.41 -3.98 -8.20
C LEU A 93 2.96 -4.40 -7.92
N LEU A 94 2.66 -4.96 -6.75
CA LEU A 94 1.30 -5.35 -6.38
C LEU A 94 0.38 -4.11 -6.30
N LEU A 95 0.84 -3.03 -5.66
CA LEU A 95 0.08 -1.78 -5.57
C LEU A 95 -0.14 -1.12 -6.94
N ALA A 96 0.89 -1.11 -7.80
CA ALA A 96 0.78 -0.62 -9.16
C ALA A 96 -0.20 -1.46 -10.01
N LYS A 97 -0.14 -2.80 -9.91
CA LYS A 97 -1.05 -3.74 -10.57
C LYS A 97 -2.50 -3.49 -10.16
N ASP A 98 -2.78 -3.33 -8.86
CA ASP A 98 -4.15 -3.11 -8.37
C ASP A 98 -4.69 -1.73 -8.78
N ARG A 99 -3.84 -0.69 -8.79
CA ARG A 99 -4.20 0.64 -9.32
C ARG A 99 -4.51 0.60 -10.82
N LEU A 100 -3.64 -0.02 -11.62
CA LEU A 100 -3.81 -0.18 -13.06
C LEU A 100 -5.07 -0.99 -13.39
N SER A 101 -5.34 -2.09 -12.67
CA SER A 101 -6.57 -2.89 -12.80
C SER A 101 -7.83 -2.05 -12.54
N ASN A 102 -7.82 -1.23 -11.49
CA ASN A 102 -8.92 -0.32 -11.19
C ASN A 102 -9.06 0.82 -12.21
N ALA A 103 -7.95 1.30 -12.79
CA ALA A 103 -7.98 2.27 -13.89
C ALA A 103 -8.61 1.66 -15.15
N TYR A 104 -8.26 0.43 -15.53
CA TYR A 104 -8.92 -0.28 -16.64
C TYR A 104 -10.42 -0.50 -16.38
N ARG A 105 -10.82 -0.79 -15.14
CA ARG A 105 -12.26 -0.88 -14.77
C ARG A 105 -13.00 0.45 -14.90
N ARG A 106 -12.37 1.57 -14.55
CA ARG A 106 -12.98 2.91 -14.59
C ARG A 106 -12.96 3.54 -15.98
N TYR A 107 -11.80 3.51 -16.65
CA TYR A 107 -11.53 4.24 -17.88
C TYR A 107 -11.31 3.34 -19.11
N GLY A 108 -11.27 2.00 -18.99
CA GLY A 108 -11.02 1.12 -20.14
C GLY A 108 -12.00 1.31 -21.32
N HIS A 109 -13.18 1.86 -21.06
CA HIS A 109 -14.14 2.28 -22.09
C HIS A 109 -13.61 3.39 -23.02
N THR A 110 -12.62 4.20 -22.61
CA THR A 110 -12.02 5.27 -23.44
C THR A 110 -10.96 4.75 -24.41
N LEU A 111 -10.47 3.51 -24.22
CA LEU A 111 -9.62 2.78 -25.17
C LEU A 111 -10.42 1.78 -26.04
N ALA A 112 -11.71 1.57 -25.75
CA ALA A 112 -12.51 0.57 -26.45
C ALA A 112 -12.79 1.00 -27.91
N GLN A 113 -12.45 0.13 -28.86
CA GLN A 113 -12.74 0.33 -30.29
C GLN A 113 -14.21 0.02 -30.58
N LEU A 114 -15.11 0.93 -30.17
CA LEU A 114 -16.56 0.80 -30.33
C LEU A 114 -17.06 1.23 -31.72
N ASP A 115 -16.26 1.99 -32.48
CA ASP A 115 -16.62 2.43 -33.83
C ASP A 115 -16.20 1.39 -34.89
N PRO A 116 -17.16 0.68 -35.53
CA PRO A 116 -16.86 -0.28 -36.59
C PRO A 116 -16.36 0.39 -37.88
N LEU A 117 -16.58 1.70 -38.06
CA LEU A 117 -16.13 2.46 -39.23
C LEU A 117 -14.73 3.05 -39.04
N LYS A 118 -14.19 3.03 -37.81
CA LYS A 118 -12.84 3.54 -37.45
C LYS A 118 -12.60 5.00 -37.87
N LEU A 119 -13.64 5.83 -37.77
CA LEU A 119 -13.60 7.26 -38.08
C LEU A 119 -13.11 8.10 -36.90
N SER A 120 -13.15 7.55 -35.68
CA SER A 120 -12.61 8.18 -34.48
C SER A 120 -11.61 7.27 -33.78
N GLU A 121 -10.45 7.81 -33.41
CA GLU A 121 -9.46 7.10 -32.61
C GLU A 121 -9.81 7.17 -31.11
N PRO A 122 -9.62 6.10 -30.32
CA PRO A 122 -9.84 6.14 -28.88
C PRO A 122 -8.86 7.10 -28.20
N VAL A 123 -9.38 8.10 -27.48
CA VAL A 123 -8.58 9.17 -26.85
C VAL A 123 -7.77 8.67 -25.64
N GLY A 124 -8.10 7.50 -25.10
CA GLY A 124 -7.38 6.88 -23.98
C GLY A 124 -7.53 7.65 -22.66
N HIS A 125 -6.61 7.38 -21.71
CA HIS A 125 -6.53 8.09 -20.43
C HIS A 125 -5.14 7.86 -19.80
N VAL A 126 -4.58 8.86 -19.11
CA VAL A 126 -3.23 8.76 -18.52
C VAL A 126 -3.11 7.67 -17.45
N GLU A 127 -4.16 7.46 -16.64
CA GLU A 127 -4.20 6.36 -15.65
C GLU A 127 -4.21 4.95 -16.28
N LEU A 128 -4.32 4.81 -17.61
CA LEU A 128 -4.24 3.50 -18.29
C LEU A 128 -2.82 3.16 -18.74
N ASP A 129 -1.87 4.09 -18.67
CA ASP A 129 -0.46 3.87 -18.97
C ASP A 129 0.23 3.22 -17.75
N PRO A 130 0.85 2.04 -17.86
CA PRO A 130 1.64 1.44 -16.77
C PRO A 130 2.73 2.38 -16.23
N SER A 131 3.31 3.22 -17.11
CA SER A 131 4.36 4.19 -16.79
C SER A 131 3.91 5.23 -15.76
N TYR A 132 2.61 5.57 -15.74
CA TYR A 132 2.02 6.49 -14.76
C TYR A 132 2.12 5.96 -13.31
N TYR A 133 2.17 4.63 -13.13
CA TYR A 133 2.40 3.99 -11.84
C TYR A 133 3.88 3.63 -11.60
N GLY A 134 4.77 4.08 -12.48
CA GLY A 134 6.21 3.81 -12.42
C GLY A 134 6.61 2.38 -12.80
N LEU A 135 5.73 1.63 -13.48
CA LEU A 135 6.05 0.32 -14.04
C LEU A 135 6.89 0.49 -15.31
N SER A 136 8.02 -0.22 -15.37
CA SER A 136 8.83 -0.35 -16.58
C SER A 136 8.38 -1.55 -17.43
N GLU A 137 8.79 -1.63 -18.70
CA GLU A 137 8.56 -2.83 -19.52
C GLU A 137 9.12 -4.09 -18.87
N THR A 138 10.29 -4.01 -18.23
CA THR A 138 10.90 -5.12 -17.48
C THR A 138 10.12 -5.54 -16.22
N ASP A 139 9.25 -4.68 -15.69
CA ASP A 139 8.35 -5.02 -14.58
C ASP A 139 7.12 -5.81 -15.05
N LEU A 140 6.71 -5.68 -16.33
CA LEU A 140 5.52 -6.35 -16.88
C LEU A 140 5.72 -7.85 -17.06
N ASP A 141 6.93 -8.28 -17.43
CA ASP A 141 7.30 -9.69 -17.55
C ASP A 141 7.63 -10.36 -16.19
N ARG A 142 7.61 -9.60 -15.09
CA ARG A 142 8.01 -10.09 -13.77
C ARG A 142 6.89 -10.90 -13.13
N ALA A 143 7.15 -12.19 -12.87
CA ALA A 143 6.26 -13.02 -12.09
C ALA A 143 6.04 -12.44 -10.68
N LEU A 144 4.76 -12.20 -10.32
CA LEU A 144 4.37 -11.82 -8.97
C LEU A 144 4.30 -13.07 -8.07
N PRO A 145 4.66 -12.97 -6.77
CA PRO A 145 4.54 -14.09 -5.84
C PRO A 145 3.07 -14.48 -5.65
N GLU A 146 2.73 -15.68 -6.12
CA GLU A 146 1.36 -16.21 -6.24
C GLU A 146 0.60 -16.29 -4.89
N GLY A 147 1.32 -16.46 -3.77
CA GLY A 147 0.74 -16.60 -2.43
C GLY A 147 0.29 -15.31 -1.72
N ALA A 148 0.43 -14.12 -2.33
CA ALA A 148 0.10 -12.86 -1.65
C ALA A 148 -1.41 -12.55 -1.57
N ILE A 149 -2.25 -13.24 -2.35
CA ILE A 149 -3.68 -12.92 -2.53
C ILE A 149 -4.66 -13.93 -1.92
N GLU A 150 -4.21 -15.10 -1.47
CA GLU A 150 -5.09 -16.12 -0.86
C GLU A 150 -5.21 -16.01 0.67
N ALA A 151 -4.41 -15.16 1.32
CA ALA A 151 -4.38 -15.01 2.78
C ALA A 151 -5.61 -14.29 3.40
N GLY A 152 -6.67 -14.05 2.63
CA GLY A 152 -7.87 -13.31 3.04
C GLY A 152 -9.20 -13.90 2.60
N SER A 153 -9.24 -15.15 2.13
CA SER A 153 -10.47 -15.82 1.64
C SER A 153 -10.74 -17.16 2.33
N THR A 154 -10.91 -17.11 3.65
CA THR A 154 -11.38 -18.23 4.49
C THR A 154 -12.39 -17.72 5.51
#